data_AF-A0A286C5C9-F1
#
_entry.id   AF-A0A286C5C9-F1
#
_cell.length_a   1.000
_cell.length_b   1.000
_cell.length_c   1.000
_cell.angle_alpha   90.00
_cell.angle_beta   90.00
_cell.angle_gamma   90.00
#
_symmetry.space_group_name_H-M   'P 1'
#
loop_
_entity.id
_entity.type
_entity.pdbx_description
1 polymer ?
#
loop_
_entity_poly.entity_id
_entity_poly.type
_entity_poly.pdbx_seq_one_letter_code
_entity_poly.pdbx_strand_id
1 'polypeptide(L)'
;MAKGDLLGRIDCETCGTKDGMRITEDKNGDPFGYCDARCHQQKRIGGRNEVDRERVEAFYKKYPHVRRPGTVTDTGSEIPVTVPDTVPGPKKSGKASALEIFGVTG
;
A
#
# COMPACT_ATOMS: atom_id res chain seq x y z
N MET A 1 -0.31 4.04 -4.21
CA MET A 1 0.92 3.26 -3.99
C MET A 1 1.48 3.81 -2.69
N ALA A 2 1.54 2.97 -1.66
CA ALA A 2 2.12 3.34 -0.36
C ALA A 2 3.56 3.81 -0.60
N LYS A 3 3.87 5.02 -0.16
CA LYS A 3 5.19 5.64 -0.31
C LYS A 3 5.87 5.80 1.05
N GLY A 4 5.09 6.00 2.12
CA GLY A 4 5.62 6.41 3.41
C GLY A 4 5.68 5.33 4.48
N ASP A 5 6.27 5.74 5.59
CA ASP A 5 6.53 4.96 6.80
C ASP A 5 5.31 4.21 7.35
N LEU A 6 5.60 3.14 8.08
CA LEU A 6 4.59 2.37 8.80
C LEU A 6 4.01 3.22 9.93
N LEU A 7 2.76 3.65 9.78
CA LEU A 7 2.02 4.42 10.78
C LEU A 7 1.52 3.54 11.94
N GLY A 8 1.21 2.28 11.64
CA GLY A 8 0.75 1.30 12.62
C GLY A 8 0.13 0.06 11.99
N ARG A 9 -0.31 -0.87 12.84
CA ARG A 9 -1.08 -2.06 12.43
C ARG A 9 -2.44 -2.05 13.13
N ILE A 10 -3.45 -2.54 12.42
CA ILE A 10 -4.81 -2.72 12.92
C ILE A 10 -5.33 -4.10 12.51
N ASP A 11 -6.38 -4.53 13.17
CA ASP A 11 -7.11 -5.74 12.80
C ASP A 11 -7.75 -5.57 11.42
N CYS A 12 -7.60 -6.59 10.57
CA CYS A 12 -8.22 -6.57 9.26
C CYS A 12 -9.71 -6.87 9.38
N GLU A 13 -10.56 -5.86 9.13
CA GLU A 13 -12.03 -6.01 9.17
C GLU A 13 -12.57 -6.99 8.12
N THR A 14 -11.80 -7.31 7.07
CA THR A 14 -12.23 -8.23 6.01
C THR A 14 -11.96 -9.70 6.33
N CYS A 15 -10.79 -10.03 6.91
CA CYS A 15 -10.42 -11.42 7.21
C CYS A 15 -10.29 -11.73 8.69
N GLY A 16 -10.57 -10.77 9.57
CA GLY A 16 -10.53 -10.91 11.03
C GLY A 16 -9.14 -11.13 11.62
N THR A 17 -8.08 -10.99 10.82
CA THR A 17 -6.72 -11.22 11.31
C THR A 17 -6.25 -10.05 12.17
N LYS A 18 -5.87 -10.36 13.41
CA LYS A 18 -5.30 -9.38 14.35
C LYS A 18 -4.00 -8.80 13.81
N ASP A 19 -3.86 -7.48 13.88
CA ASP A 19 -2.71 -6.74 13.31
C ASP A 19 -2.41 -7.04 11.84
N GLY A 20 -3.38 -7.63 11.13
CA GLY A 20 -3.21 -8.11 9.77
C GLY A 20 -3.27 -7.00 8.72
N MET A 21 -3.73 -5.80 9.09
CA MET A 21 -3.82 -4.65 8.20
C MET A 21 -2.80 -3.59 8.61
N ARG A 22 -1.89 -3.32 7.69
CA ARG A 22 -0.77 -2.40 7.83
C ARG A 22 -1.17 -1.02 7.31
N ILE A 23 -1.02 0.01 8.13
CA ILE A 23 -1.39 1.38 7.81
C ILE A 23 -0.13 2.16 7.45
N THR A 24 -0.14 2.75 6.26
CA THR A 24 1.00 3.46 5.65
C THR A 24 0.52 4.77 5.06
N GLU A 25 1.45 5.66 4.72
CA GLU A 25 1.14 6.89 4.00
C GLU A 25 1.18 6.65 2.47
N ASP A 26 0.12 7.03 1.75
CA ASP A 26 0.11 7.03 0.28
C ASP A 26 0.93 8.24 -0.25
N LYS A 27 1.25 8.26 -1.54
CA LYS A 27 2.02 9.35 -2.19
C LYS A 27 1.45 10.77 -2.00
N ASN A 28 0.19 10.88 -1.58
CA ASN A 28 -0.49 12.15 -1.33
C ASN A 28 -0.45 12.60 0.15
N GLY A 29 0.17 11.84 1.06
CA GLY A 29 0.11 12.12 2.50
C GLY A 29 -1.09 11.51 3.24
N ASP A 30 -1.92 10.75 2.53
CA ASP A 30 -3.16 10.17 3.06
C ASP A 30 -2.92 8.80 3.72
N PRO A 31 -3.60 8.48 4.84
CA PRO A 31 -3.52 7.14 5.42
C PRO A 31 -4.13 6.08 4.49
N PHE A 32 -3.39 5.00 4.33
CA PHE A 32 -3.71 3.89 3.45
C PHE A 32 -3.46 2.55 4.14
N GLY A 33 -4.49 1.72 4.20
CA GLY A 33 -4.44 0.38 4.77
C GLY A 33 -4.22 -0.69 3.71
N TYR A 34 -3.37 -1.67 4.02
CA TYR A 34 -3.16 -2.86 3.22
C TYR A 34 -3.04 -4.09 4.11
N CYS A 35 -3.80 -5.15 3.82
CA CYS A 35 -3.66 -6.41 4.55
C CYS A 35 -2.49 -7.24 4.01
N ASP A 36 -1.41 -7.38 4.78
CA ASP A 36 -0.28 -8.22 4.38
C ASP A 36 -0.38 -9.67 4.90
N ALA A 37 -1.35 -9.94 5.79
CA ALA A 37 -1.47 -11.24 6.43
C ALA A 37 -2.12 -12.32 5.56
N ARG A 38 -3.31 -12.06 4.99
CA ARG A 38 -4.06 -13.11 4.25
C ARG A 38 -4.83 -12.62 3.03
N CYS A 39 -5.63 -11.57 3.17
CA CYS A 39 -6.64 -11.25 2.15
C CYS A 39 -6.17 -10.21 1.13
N HIS A 40 -5.00 -9.59 1.33
CA HIS A 40 -4.40 -8.61 0.41
C HIS A 40 -5.32 -7.44 0.05
N GLN A 41 -6.31 -7.17 0.91
CA GLN A 41 -7.28 -6.11 0.70
C GLN A 41 -6.66 -4.75 0.96
N GLN A 42 -7.07 -3.79 0.14
CA GLN A 42 -6.68 -2.39 0.25
C GLN A 42 -7.83 -1.60 0.86
N LYS A 43 -7.52 -0.77 1.85
CA LYS A 43 -8.45 0.15 2.50
C LYS A 43 -7.96 1.57 2.32
N ARG A 44 -8.64 2.35 1.48
CA ARG A 44 -8.43 3.79 1.41
C ARG A 44 -9.13 4.43 2.60
N ILE A 45 -8.36 5.05 3.48
CA ILE A 45 -8.87 5.74 4.67
C ILE A 45 -8.92 7.25 4.39
N GLY A 46 -7.91 7.79 3.71
CA GLY A 46 -7.83 9.20 3.32
C GLY A 46 -8.25 9.52 1.88
N GLY A 47 -8.40 10.82 1.63
CA GLY A 47 -8.87 11.44 0.40
C GLY A 47 -8.97 12.96 0.55
N ARG A 48 -9.06 13.68 -0.57
CA ARG A 48 -9.06 15.16 -0.59
C ARG A 48 -10.42 15.79 -0.33
N ASN A 49 -11.49 15.00 -0.27
CA ASN A 49 -12.83 15.53 -0.07
C ASN A 49 -13.11 15.72 1.43
N GLU A 50 -14.03 16.61 1.76
CA GLU A 50 -14.39 16.93 3.15
C GLU A 50 -14.92 15.70 3.91
N VAL A 51 -15.69 14.84 3.22
CA VAL A 51 -16.17 13.55 3.75
C VAL A 51 -15.02 12.62 4.13
N ASP A 52 -13.91 12.66 3.40
CA ASP A 52 -12.76 11.80 3.65
C ASP A 52 -11.96 12.30 4.86
N ARG A 53 -11.92 13.61 5.12
CA ARG A 53 -11.31 14.17 6.35
C ARG A 53 -12.01 13.67 7.61
N GLU A 54 -13.34 13.68 7.63
CA GLU A 54 -14.11 13.19 8.79
C GLU A 54 -13.87 11.69 9.03
N ARG A 55 -13.77 10.89 7.96
CA ARG A 55 -13.41 9.47 8.04
C ARG A 55 -12.02 9.24 8.62
N VAL A 56 -11.06 10.06 8.24
CA VAL A 56 -9.70 10.03 8.77
C VAL A 56 -9.69 10.35 10.26
N GLU A 57 -10.45 11.35 10.72
CA GLU A 57 -10.56 11.67 12.15
C GLU A 57 -11.25 10.56 12.94
N ALA A 58 -12.36 10.01 12.44
CA ALA A 58 -13.03 8.87 13.03
C ALA A 58 -12.11 7.63 13.12
N PHE A 59 -11.26 7.44 12.10
CA PHE A 59 -10.27 6.38 12.09
C PHE A 59 -9.26 6.51 13.24
N TYR A 60 -8.66 7.69 13.42
CA TYR A 60 -7.72 7.90 14.53
C TYR A 60 -8.39 7.85 15.90
N LYS A 61 -9.67 8.21 16.00
CA LYS A 61 -10.44 8.05 17.24
C LYS A 61 -10.68 6.57 17.58
N LYS A 62 -10.89 5.72 16.56
CA LYS A 62 -11.05 4.27 16.72
C LYS A 62 -9.72 3.56 17.02
N TYR A 63 -8.63 4.03 16.41
CA TYR A 63 -7.30 3.43 16.53
C TYR A 63 -6.28 4.46 17.03
N PRO A 64 -6.30 4.78 18.34
CA PRO A 64 -5.44 5.82 18.92
C PRO A 64 -3.95 5.47 18.89
N HIS A 65 -3.60 4.20 18.71
CA HIS A 65 -2.22 3.72 18.61
C HIS A 65 -1.60 3.89 17.21
N VAL A 66 -2.41 4.24 16.20
CA VAL A 66 -1.91 4.50 14.84
C VAL A 66 -1.46 5.95 14.75
N ARG A 67 -0.20 6.14 14.33
CA ARG A 67 0.39 7.48 14.20
C ARG A 67 -0.23 8.24 13.04
N ARG A 68 -0.35 9.57 13.19
CA ARG A 68 -0.82 10.44 12.12
C ARG A 68 0.33 10.76 11.13
N PRO A 69 0.08 10.72 9.81
CA PRO A 69 1.05 11.10 8.79
C PRO A 69 1.46 12.56 9.01
N GLY A 70 2.75 12.85 8.80
CA GLY A 70 3.36 14.16 9.10
C GLY A 70 3.73 14.40 10.57
N THR A 71 3.39 13.50 11.49
CA THR A 71 3.89 13.57 12.88
C THR A 71 5.22 12.83 12.96
N VAL A 72 6.31 13.55 12.66
CA VAL A 72 7.69 13.08 12.89
C VAL A 72 7.93 13.02 14.41
N THR A 73 7.48 11.93 15.03
CA THR A 73 8.10 11.43 16.25
C THR A 73 9.12 10.40 15.80
N ASP A 74 10.34 10.83 15.62
CA ASP A 74 11.49 9.94 15.55
C ASP A 74 11.43 9.03 16.79
N THR A 75 11.07 7.77 16.60
CA THR A 75 11.20 6.75 17.63
C THR A 75 11.64 5.52 16.88
N GLY A 76 12.96 5.41 16.81
CA GLY A 76 13.65 4.32 16.13
C GLY A 76 13.07 2.97 16.50
N SER A 77 12.87 2.16 15.47
CA SER A 77 12.96 0.73 15.59
C SER A 77 13.41 0.20 14.24
N GLU A 78 14.71 0.42 13.96
CA GLU A 78 15.46 -0.44 13.06
C GLU A 78 15.42 -1.85 13.64
N ILE A 79 14.47 -2.66 13.16
CA ILE A 79 14.66 -4.09 13.14
C ILE A 79 15.24 -4.39 11.74
N PRO A 80 16.53 -4.73 11.62
CA PRO A 80 17.10 -5.13 10.35
C PRO A 80 16.40 -6.41 9.89
N VAL A 81 15.50 -6.29 8.92
CA VAL A 81 14.98 -7.46 8.20
C VAL A 81 16.06 -7.88 7.23
N THR A 82 16.91 -8.80 7.67
CA THR A 82 17.79 -9.59 6.80
C THR A 82 16.91 -10.30 5.79
N VAL A 83 16.79 -9.75 4.58
CA VAL A 83 16.26 -10.48 3.42
C VAL A 83 17.37 -11.39 2.90
N PRO A 84 17.26 -12.73 2.99
CA PRO A 84 18.12 -13.59 2.21
C PRO A 84 17.83 -13.40 0.72
N ASP A 85 18.93 -13.22 -0.01
CA ASP A 85 19.09 -13.10 -1.45
C ASP A 85 18.17 -14.07 -2.21
N THR A 86 17.14 -13.55 -2.87
CA THR A 86 16.38 -14.33 -3.84
C THR A 86 16.88 -14.00 -5.24
N VAL A 87 17.71 -14.91 -5.72
CA VAL A 87 18.22 -15.11 -7.08
C VAL A 87 17.28 -14.55 -8.18
N PRO A 88 17.80 -13.76 -9.14
CA PRO A 88 17.01 -13.22 -10.25
C PRO A 88 16.61 -14.32 -11.24
N GLY A 89 15.32 -14.59 -11.34
CA GLY A 89 14.74 -15.43 -12.40
C GLY A 89 14.83 -14.77 -13.79
N PRO A 90 15.12 -15.53 -14.86
CA PRO A 90 15.49 -14.99 -16.16
C PRO A 90 14.32 -14.36 -16.93
N LYS A 91 14.61 -13.22 -17.56
CA LYS A 91 13.75 -12.52 -18.52
C LYS A 91 13.46 -13.43 -19.72
N LYS A 92 12.19 -13.78 -19.96
CA LYS A 92 11.76 -14.33 -21.24
C LYS A 92 11.60 -13.21 -22.25
N SER A 93 12.58 -13.13 -23.14
CA SER A 93 12.52 -12.47 -24.44
C SER A 93 11.36 -13.05 -25.27
N GLY A 94 10.34 -12.24 -25.56
CA GLY A 94 9.28 -12.55 -26.51
C GLY A 94 9.36 -11.56 -27.66
N LYS A 95 9.65 -12.09 -28.84
CA LYS A 95 10.09 -11.40 -30.05
C LYS A 95 9.08 -10.38 -30.57
N ALA A 96 9.63 -9.32 -31.17
CA ALA A 96 8.94 -8.45 -32.10
C ALA A 96 8.26 -9.25 -33.22
N SER A 97 7.00 -8.92 -33.50
CA SER A 97 6.43 -9.04 -34.83
C SER A 97 5.94 -7.65 -35.24
N ALA A 98 6.83 -6.94 -35.92
CA ALA A 98 6.47 -5.93 -36.89
C ALA A 98 6.20 -6.66 -38.21
N LEU A 99 5.01 -6.44 -38.80
CA LEU A 99 4.67 -6.53 -40.24
C LEU A 99 3.13 -6.55 -40.34
N GLU A 100 2.39 -5.84 -41.18
CA GLU A 100 2.54 -4.69 -42.07
C GLU A 100 1.11 -4.16 -42.24
N ILE A 101 1.00 -2.86 -42.42
CA ILE A 101 -0.15 -2.19 -43.04
C ILE A 101 0.23 -2.13 -44.52
N PHE A 102 -0.59 -2.60 -45.49
CA PHE A 102 -0.76 -2.01 -46.84
C PHE A 102 -1.65 -2.90 -47.76
N GLY A 103 -2.76 -2.31 -48.22
CA GLY A 103 -3.32 -2.31 -49.59
C GLY A 103 -3.40 -3.59 -50.45
N VAL A 104 -4.58 -3.89 -51.02
CA VAL A 104 -4.90 -3.78 -52.46
C VAL A 104 -6.17 -4.59 -52.83
N THR A 105 -6.85 -4.08 -53.86
CA THR A 105 -8.10 -4.45 -54.53
C THR A 105 -8.34 -5.91 -54.90
N GLY A 106 -9.63 -6.28 -54.99
CA GLY A 106 -10.16 -7.45 -55.71
C GLY A 106 -11.67 -7.43 -55.75
#